data_AF-A0A6M2CQN7-F1
#
_entry.id   AF-A0A6M2CQN7-F1
#
_cell.length_a   1.000
_cell.length_b   1.000
_cell.length_c   1.000
_cell.angle_alpha   90.00
_cell.angle_beta   90.00
_cell.angle_gamma   90.00
#
_symmetry.space_group_name_H-M   'P 1'
#
loop_
_entity.id
_entity.type
_entity.pdbx_description
1 polymer ?
#
loop_
_entity_poly.entity_id
_entity_poly.type
_entity_poly.pdbx_seq_one_letter_code
_entity_poly.pdbx_strand_id
1 'polypeptide(L)'
;KALLSRYDLRVAQVYCITTDNGVNMLKAARIFGETELEIGASSSDEEVDSGYPEFRHYGSLLDAERFGLDGADFKCGVRCAAHTLKLAISDAVKHSGINTLIAQCRALVKKLRAQGAMGLIRKL
;
A
#
# COMPACT_ATOMS: atom_id res chain seq x y z
N LYS A 1 14.77 0.61 18.55
CA LYS A 1 13.60 -0.21 18.95
C LYS A 1 12.56 -0.17 17.84
N ALA A 2 12.16 -1.34 17.33
CA ALA A 2 11.07 -1.47 16.35
C ALA A 2 9.77 -0.88 16.92
N LEU A 3 8.92 -0.31 16.05
CA LEU A 3 7.72 0.45 16.45
C LEU A 3 6.74 -0.41 17.27
N LEU A 4 6.50 -1.65 16.86
CA LEU A 4 5.59 -2.58 17.53
C LEU A 4 6.02 -2.91 18.97
N SER A 5 7.33 -3.10 19.19
CA SER A 5 7.89 -3.37 20.52
C SER A 5 7.72 -2.22 21.51
N ARG A 6 7.41 -1.00 21.05
CA ARG A 6 7.07 0.12 21.94
C ARG A 6 5.69 -0.02 22.57
N TYR A 7 4.81 -0.81 21.94
CA TYR A 7 3.43 -1.03 22.34
C TYR A 7 3.18 -2.46 22.81
N ASP A 8 4.24 -3.24 23.04
CA ASP A 8 4.17 -4.66 23.41
C ASP A 8 3.36 -5.51 22.40
N LEU A 9 3.46 -5.13 21.11
CA LEU A 9 2.81 -5.84 20.01
C LEU A 9 3.80 -6.75 19.29
N ARG A 10 3.36 -7.97 18.99
CA ARG A 10 4.04 -8.94 18.13
C ARG A 10 3.52 -8.83 16.70
N VAL A 11 4.35 -9.22 15.73
CA VAL A 11 3.98 -9.22 14.31
C VAL A 11 2.76 -10.12 14.06
N ALA A 12 2.64 -11.24 14.78
CA ALA A 12 1.46 -12.13 14.77
C ALA A 12 0.15 -11.47 15.17
N GLN A 13 0.18 -10.36 15.92
CA GLN A 13 -1.02 -9.64 16.34
C GLN A 13 -1.51 -8.63 15.29
N VAL A 14 -0.77 -8.47 14.17
CA VAL A 14 -1.17 -7.59 13.07
C VAL A 14 -2.05 -8.36 12.10
N TYR A 15 -3.33 -8.03 12.09
CA TYR A 15 -4.33 -8.65 11.20
C TYR A 15 -4.21 -8.20 9.74
N CYS A 16 -4.08 -6.90 9.49
CA CYS A 16 -3.99 -6.38 8.12
C CYS A 16 -3.12 -5.14 8.05
N ILE A 17 -2.52 -4.89 6.88
CA ILE A 17 -1.81 -3.65 6.59
C ILE A 17 -2.51 -2.98 5.41
N THR A 18 -3.07 -1.79 5.66
CA THR A 18 -3.53 -0.94 4.56
C THR A 18 -2.38 -0.07 4.10
N THR A 19 -2.02 -0.17 2.82
CA THR A 19 -0.88 0.55 2.26
C THR A 19 -1.19 1.14 0.90
N ASP A 20 -0.41 2.13 0.52
CA ASP A 20 -0.54 2.83 -0.74
C ASP A 20 -0.02 1.93 -1.91
N ASN A 21 -0.25 2.31 -3.17
CA ASN A 21 0.23 1.52 -4.32
C ASN A 21 1.73 1.69 -4.62
N GLY A 22 2.50 2.33 -3.74
CA GLY A 22 3.92 2.54 -3.91
C GLY A 22 4.71 1.23 -3.85
N VAL A 23 5.56 0.98 -4.84
CA VAL A 23 6.29 -0.29 -4.99
C VAL A 23 7.06 -0.68 -3.72
N ASN A 24 7.71 0.29 -3.06
CA ASN A 24 8.44 0.02 -1.82
C ASN A 24 7.51 -0.33 -0.65
N MET A 25 6.33 0.28 -0.60
CA MET A 25 5.34 0.02 0.43
C MET A 25 4.71 -1.37 0.28
N LEU A 26 4.55 -1.84 -0.96
CA LEU A 26 4.10 -3.20 -1.26
C LEU A 26 5.16 -4.24 -0.92
N LYS A 27 6.42 -3.97 -1.24
CA LYS A 27 7.54 -4.81 -0.82
C LYS A 27 7.65 -4.90 0.70
N ALA A 28 7.50 -3.77 1.40
CA ALA A 28 7.50 -3.74 2.85
C ALA A 28 6.37 -4.57 3.45
N ALA A 29 5.15 -4.47 2.89
CA ALA A 29 4.02 -5.29 3.33
C ALA A 29 4.24 -6.79 3.08
N ARG A 30 4.95 -7.17 2.01
CA ARG A 30 5.33 -8.57 1.72
C ARG A 30 6.36 -9.09 2.71
N ILE A 31 7.48 -8.37 2.86
CA ILE A 31 8.54 -8.72 3.83
C ILE A 31 7.97 -8.83 5.25
N PHE A 32 7.03 -7.96 5.61
CA PHE A 32 6.35 -8.00 6.90
C PHE A 32 5.54 -9.29 7.12
N GLY A 33 4.93 -9.84 6.07
CA GLY A 33 4.25 -11.14 6.12
C GLY A 33 5.24 -12.31 6.17
N GLU A 34 6.35 -12.21 5.42
CA GLU A 34 7.37 -13.26 5.30
C GLU A 34 8.22 -13.45 6.59
N THR A 35 8.44 -12.38 7.37
CA THR A 35 9.26 -12.42 8.61
C THR A 35 8.76 -13.42 9.66
N GLU A 36 7.53 -13.95 9.51
CA GLU A 36 6.95 -14.94 10.42
C GLU A 36 7.22 -16.40 10.01
N LEU A 37 7.49 -16.68 8.73
CA LEU A 37 7.79 -18.03 8.24
C LEU A 37 9.16 -18.53 8.74
N GLU A 38 10.10 -17.62 8.98
CA GLU A 38 11.45 -17.97 9.47
C GLU A 38 11.50 -18.26 10.98
N ILE A 39 10.53 -17.77 11.76
CA ILE A 39 10.51 -17.97 13.23
C ILE A 39 9.89 -19.33 13.60
N GLY A 40 9.07 -19.93 12.73
CA GLY A 40 8.46 -21.25 12.91
C GLY A 40 9.30 -22.45 12.44
N ALA A 41 10.37 -22.23 11.68
CA ALA A 41 11.16 -23.30 11.05
C ALA A 41 12.42 -23.73 11.84
N SER A 42 12.54 -23.36 13.12
CA SER A 42 13.71 -23.68 13.96
C SER A 42 13.43 -24.71 15.06
N SER A 43 12.51 -25.65 14.82
CA SER A 43 12.49 -26.89 15.59
C SER A 43 12.02 -28.07 14.75
N SER A 44 12.91 -29.05 14.61
CA SER A 44 12.71 -30.44 14.20
C SER A 44 12.90 -30.75 12.72
N ASP A 45 14.07 -31.34 12.45
CA ASP A 45 14.35 -32.20 11.30
C ASP A 45 13.36 -33.38 11.26
N GLU A 46 12.23 -33.24 10.56
CA GLU A 46 11.55 -34.38 9.94
C GLU A 46 10.99 -33.96 8.58
N GLU A 47 11.47 -34.61 7.52
CA GLU A 47 10.93 -34.48 6.17
C GLU A 47 9.50 -35.02 6.13
N VAL A 48 8.51 -34.13 6.22
CA VAL A 48 7.12 -34.43 5.90
C VAL A 48 6.76 -33.69 4.61
N ASP A 49 6.73 -34.47 3.53
CA ASP A 49 6.06 -34.16 2.27
C ASP A 49 4.56 -33.95 2.53
N SER A 50 4.20 -32.72 2.90
CA SER A 50 2.81 -32.26 2.85
C SER A 50 2.78 -31.05 1.94
N GLY A 51 2.06 -31.18 0.82
CA GLY A 51 1.91 -30.13 -0.20
C GLY A 51 1.63 -28.78 0.42
N TYR A 52 2.68 -27.96 0.52
CA TYR A 52 2.59 -26.59 0.98
C TYR A 52 1.69 -25.84 -0.01
N PRO A 53 0.63 -25.16 0.45
CA PRO A 53 -0.18 -24.35 -0.45
C PRO A 53 0.74 -23.24 -0.95
N GLU A 54 1.12 -23.34 -2.22
CA GLU A 54 1.78 -22.31 -3.00
C GLU A 54 1.12 -20.97 -2.65
N PHE A 55 1.88 -20.13 -1.93
CA PHE A 55 1.43 -18.90 -1.28
C PHE A 55 0.53 -18.13 -2.24
N ARG A 56 -0.79 -18.15 -1.96
CA ARG A 56 -1.82 -17.73 -2.92
C ARG A 56 -1.47 -16.35 -3.47
N HIS A 57 -1.16 -16.42 -4.76
CA HIS A 57 -0.98 -15.35 -5.72
C HIS A 57 -1.68 -14.05 -5.30
N TYR A 58 -0.94 -12.94 -5.27
CA TYR A 58 -1.46 -11.57 -5.15
C TYR A 58 -2.38 -11.29 -6.35
N GLY A 59 -3.59 -11.80 -6.30
CA GLY A 59 -4.56 -11.77 -7.37
C GLY A 59 -5.92 -11.48 -6.78
N SER A 60 -6.41 -10.27 -7.05
CA SER A 60 -7.82 -9.92 -6.98
C SER A 60 -8.45 -9.85 -5.58
N LEU A 61 -8.60 -8.61 -5.11
CA LEU A 61 -9.56 -8.17 -4.07
C LEU A 61 -11.04 -8.47 -4.44
N LEU A 62 -11.33 -9.25 -5.48
CA LEU A 62 -12.67 -9.59 -5.93
C LEU A 62 -12.98 -11.09 -5.91
N ASP A 63 -12.00 -11.95 -5.59
CA ASP A 63 -12.22 -13.40 -5.47
C ASP A 63 -12.00 -13.83 -4.02
N ALA A 64 -12.85 -13.31 -3.15
CA ALA A 64 -13.13 -13.99 -1.90
C ALA A 64 -14.08 -15.15 -2.23
N GLU A 65 -13.84 -16.34 -1.71
CA GLU A 65 -14.94 -17.09 -1.11
C GLU A 65 -15.54 -16.17 -0.04
N ARG A 66 -16.50 -15.36 -0.48
CA ARG A 66 -17.04 -14.17 0.17
C ARG A 66 -17.34 -14.42 1.66
N PHE A 67 -16.52 -13.87 2.57
CA PHE A 67 -16.73 -13.88 4.03
C PHE A 67 -16.92 -15.27 4.68
N GLY A 68 -16.42 -16.35 4.07
CA GLY A 68 -16.34 -17.67 4.68
C GLY A 68 -15.01 -17.85 5.41
N LEU A 69 -14.99 -17.50 6.69
CA LEU A 69 -13.88 -17.78 7.60
C LEU A 69 -13.75 -19.29 7.79
N ASP A 70 -12.66 -19.88 7.31
CA ASP A 70 -12.09 -21.06 7.97
C ASP A 70 -10.58 -21.16 7.72
N GLY A 71 -9.84 -21.21 8.83
CA GLY A 71 -8.45 -21.70 8.86
C GLY A 71 -7.33 -20.67 8.66
N ALA A 72 -6.96 -19.99 9.76
CA ALA A 72 -5.62 -19.51 10.14
C ALA A 72 -4.73 -18.69 9.15
N ASP A 73 -4.08 -17.66 9.73
CA ASP A 73 -2.93 -16.89 9.21
C ASP A 73 -3.12 -16.00 7.98
N PHE A 74 -4.08 -15.07 8.04
CA PHE A 74 -4.26 -14.07 6.96
C PHE A 74 -3.64 -12.71 7.30
N LYS A 75 -2.36 -12.49 6.94
CA LYS A 75 -1.76 -11.14 6.88
C LYS A 75 -1.92 -10.55 5.48
N CYS A 76 -3.06 -9.92 5.23
CA CYS A 76 -3.32 -9.29 3.93
C CYS A 76 -2.83 -7.84 3.86
N GLY A 77 -2.09 -7.54 2.80
CA GLY A 77 -1.81 -6.18 2.37
C GLY A 77 -2.99 -5.63 1.54
N VAL A 78 -3.80 -4.77 2.14
CA VAL A 78 -4.93 -4.10 1.48
C VAL A 78 -4.47 -2.80 0.84
N ARG A 79 -4.93 -2.50 -0.38
CA ARG A 79 -4.62 -1.21 -1.04
C ARG A 79 -5.47 -0.10 -0.46
N CYS A 80 -4.84 1.05 -0.21
CA CYS A 80 -5.50 2.25 0.27
C CYS A 80 -6.51 2.75 -0.77
N ALA A 81 -7.80 2.74 -0.41
CA ALA A 81 -8.87 3.19 -1.27
C ALA A 81 -8.67 4.64 -1.74
N ALA A 82 -8.22 5.54 -0.86
CA ALA A 82 -7.96 6.93 -1.20
C ALA A 82 -6.85 7.08 -2.25
N HIS A 83 -5.76 6.30 -2.14
CA HIS A 83 -4.71 6.32 -3.16
C HIS A 83 -5.20 5.72 -4.48
N THR A 84 -5.91 4.59 -4.45
CA THR A 84 -6.47 3.97 -5.66
C THR A 84 -7.44 4.92 -6.38
N LEU A 85 -8.31 5.62 -5.65
CA LEU A 85 -9.22 6.63 -6.22
C LEU A 85 -8.43 7.79 -6.85
N LYS A 86 -7.39 8.29 -6.17
CA LYS A 86 -6.51 9.33 -6.72
C LYS A 86 -5.85 8.88 -8.03
N LEU A 87 -5.38 7.64 -8.13
CA LEU A 87 -4.80 7.10 -9.37
C LEU A 87 -5.85 7.02 -10.47
N ALA A 88 -7.05 6.51 -10.17
CA ALA A 88 -8.15 6.43 -11.13
C ALA A 88 -8.52 7.82 -11.70
N ILE A 89 -8.64 8.83 -10.84
CA ILE A 89 -8.88 10.22 -11.27
C ILE A 89 -7.72 10.74 -12.11
N SER A 90 -6.48 10.50 -11.67
CA SER A 90 -5.28 10.92 -12.40
C SER A 90 -5.23 10.30 -13.81
N ASP A 91 -5.65 9.05 -13.98
CA ASP A 91 -5.67 8.38 -15.27
C ASP A 91 -6.83 8.85 -16.14
N ALA A 92 -8.02 9.02 -15.57
CA ALA A 92 -9.17 9.58 -16.28
C ALA A 92 -8.87 10.97 -16.86
N VAL A 93 -8.16 11.82 -16.11
CA VAL A 93 -7.78 13.17 -16.55
C VAL A 93 -6.81 13.13 -17.74
N LYS A 94 -5.91 12.15 -17.82
CA LYS A 94 -4.93 12.06 -18.93
C LYS A 94 -5.60 11.91 -20.29
N HIS A 95 -6.74 11.19 -20.34
CA HIS A 95 -7.48 10.92 -21.57
C HIS A 95 -8.56 11.96 -21.87
N SER A 96 -8.76 12.93 -20.98
CA SER A 96 -9.74 14.00 -21.16
C SER A 96 -9.15 15.23 -21.86
N GLY A 97 -9.99 15.97 -22.59
CA GLY A 97 -9.63 17.31 -23.09
C GLY A 97 -9.32 18.34 -21.98
N ILE A 98 -9.57 18.00 -20.71
CA ILE A 98 -9.35 18.83 -19.52
C ILE A 98 -7.85 18.90 -19.15
N ASN A 99 -7.02 18.00 -19.68
CA ASN A 99 -5.59 17.99 -19.40
C ASN A 99 -4.90 19.32 -19.77
N THR A 100 -5.30 19.95 -20.88
CA THR A 100 -4.79 21.26 -21.31
C THR A 100 -5.12 22.37 -20.31
N LEU A 101 -6.36 22.39 -19.81
CA LEU A 101 -6.80 23.35 -18.79
C LEU A 101 -6.00 23.17 -17.50
N ILE A 102 -5.84 21.94 -17.03
CA ILE A 102 -5.06 21.64 -15.83
C ILE A 102 -3.58 22.04 -16.02
N ALA A 103 -3.02 21.83 -17.22
CA ALA A 103 -1.67 22.26 -17.53
C ALA A 103 -1.51 23.79 -17.48
N GLN A 104 -2.47 24.54 -18.02
CA GLN A 104 -2.50 26.00 -17.92
C GLN A 104 -2.60 26.48 -16.47
N CYS A 105 -3.49 25.88 -15.68
CA CYS A 105 -3.60 26.18 -14.24
C CYS A 105 -2.27 25.91 -13.51
N ARG A 106 -1.61 24.76 -13.77
CA ARG A 106 -0.30 24.44 -13.19
C ARG A 106 0.77 25.45 -13.60
N ALA A 107 0.78 25.89 -14.86
CA ALA A 107 1.72 26.91 -15.34
C ALA A 107 1.50 28.26 -14.65
N LEU A 108 0.24 28.67 -14.47
CA LEU A 108 -0.11 29.87 -13.71
C LEU A 108 0.35 29.77 -12.26
N VAL A 109 0.02 28.69 -11.55
CA VAL A 109 0.45 28.46 -10.16
C VAL A 109 1.98 28.48 -10.04
N LYS A 110 2.70 27.92 -11.02
CA LYS A 110 4.17 27.96 -11.05
C LYS A 110 4.70 29.39 -11.14
N LYS A 111 4.07 30.26 -11.93
CA LYS A 111 4.40 31.69 -12.01
C LYS A 111 4.08 32.42 -10.70
N LEU A 112 2.92 32.14 -10.10
CA LEU A 112 2.50 32.77 -8.84
C LEU A 112 3.39 32.36 -7.65
N ARG A 113 3.91 31.13 -7.64
CA ARG A 113 4.84 30.65 -6.59
C ARG A 113 6.22 31.30 -6.66
N ALA A 114 6.57 31.99 -7.75
CA ALA A 114 7.82 32.72 -7.85
C ALA A 114 7.89 33.82 -6.77
N GLN A 115 9.05 33.98 -6.13
CA GLN A 115 9.20 34.86 -4.97
C GLN A 115 8.77 36.31 -5.24
N GLY A 116 9.00 36.83 -6.45
CA GLY A 116 8.55 38.17 -6.84
C GLY A 116 7.02 38.32 -6.87
N ALA A 117 6.29 37.31 -7.36
CA ALA A 117 4.83 37.30 -7.38
C ALA A 117 4.26 37.11 -5.97
N MET A 118 4.83 36.21 -5.15
CA MET A 118 4.43 36.05 -3.75
C MET A 118 4.67 37.30 -2.90
N GLY A 119 5.76 38.03 -3.17
CA GLY A 119 6.07 39.30 -2.49
C GLY A 119 5.08 40.42 -2.83
N LEU A 120 4.54 40.43 -4.04
CA LEU A 120 3.46 41.33 -4.46
C LEU A 120 2.11 40.92 -3.85
N ILE A 121 1.78 39.62 -3.88
CA ILE A 121 0.52 39.09 -3.33
C ILE A 121 0.42 39.29 -1.82
N ARG A 122 1.53 39.16 -1.07
CA ARG A 122 1.54 39.39 0.39
C ARG A 122 1.42 40.87 0.79
N LYS A 123 1.55 41.79 -0.17
CA LYS A 123 1.44 43.24 0.05
C LYS A 123 0.08 43.80 -0.37
N LEU A 124 -0.75 42.99 -1.04
CA LEU A 124 -2.18 43.24 -1.23
C LEU A 124 -2.94 42.81 0.03
#